data_AF-A0A0A9CUT2-F1
#
_entry.id   AF-A0A0A9CUT2-F1
#
_cell.length_a   1.000
_cell.length_b   1.000
_cell.length_c   1.000
_cell.angle_alpha   90.00
_cell.angle_beta   90.00
_cell.angle_gamma   90.00
#
_symmetry.space_group_name_H-M   'P 1'
#
loop_
_entity.id
_entity.type
_entity.pdbx_description
1 polymer ?
#
loop_
_entity_poly.entity_id
_entity_poly.type
_entity_poly.pdbx_seq_one_letter_code
_entity_poly.pdbx_strand_id
1 'polypeptide(L)'
;MDWLELHSPMTVHWGLKTLFFEHAERWVFTHGVRNRTAECTMVSAEQLKSMCRRGAVQAIVQLCIADMHWDNPELPGAVADVIKEFEHLFEELNSLPPQREFDHAIPLVPGAKPVNIRPYWYNSAKKYEIQRHQRNARARGNLA
;
A
#
# COMPACT_ATOMS: atom_id res chain seq x y z
N MET A 1 1.10 -5.66 -29.96
CA MET A 1 2.47 -5.32 -29.47
C MET A 1 3.39 -5.30 -30.68
N ASP A 2 3.07 -4.48 -31.68
CA ASP A 2 3.44 -4.82 -33.07
C ASP A 2 4.80 -4.21 -33.47
N TRP A 3 5.18 -3.12 -32.81
CA TRP A 3 6.45 -2.45 -33.06
C TRP A 3 7.66 -3.26 -32.55
N LEU A 4 7.48 -4.09 -31.52
CA LEU A 4 8.57 -4.96 -31.01
C LEU A 4 8.83 -6.11 -31.98
N GLU A 5 7.77 -6.69 -32.56
CA GLU A 5 7.92 -7.73 -33.59
C GLU A 5 8.65 -7.22 -34.82
N LEU A 6 8.41 -5.96 -35.23
CA LEU A 6 9.11 -5.31 -36.34
C LEU A 6 10.63 -5.23 -36.16
N HIS A 7 11.11 -5.23 -34.92
CA HIS A 7 12.54 -5.12 -34.57
C HIS A 7 13.11 -6.42 -34.01
N SER A 8 12.42 -7.54 -34.23
CA SER A 8 12.91 -8.87 -33.90
C SER A 8 13.87 -9.36 -35.00
N PRO A 9 15.00 -10.02 -34.67
CA PRO A 9 15.46 -10.37 -33.34
C PRO A 9 16.09 -9.20 -32.57
N MET A 10 15.89 -9.18 -31.25
CA MET A 10 16.50 -8.20 -30.34
C MET A 10 17.09 -8.86 -29.09
N THR A 11 18.11 -8.24 -28.54
CA THR A 11 18.75 -8.65 -27.28
C THR A 11 18.34 -7.70 -26.17
N VAL A 12 17.69 -8.24 -25.13
CA VAL A 12 17.24 -7.46 -23.97
C VAL A 12 17.99 -7.89 -22.72
N HIS A 13 18.62 -6.94 -22.04
CA HIS A 13 19.13 -7.15 -20.69
C HIS A 13 18.26 -6.43 -19.67
N TRP A 14 17.29 -7.14 -19.08
CA TRP A 14 16.31 -6.57 -18.17
C TRP A 14 16.92 -5.90 -16.93
N GLY A 15 17.94 -6.52 -16.31
CA GLY A 15 18.59 -5.95 -15.12
C GLY A 15 19.31 -4.61 -15.37
N LEU A 16 20.06 -4.51 -16.46
CA LEU A 16 20.73 -3.27 -16.87
C LEU A 16 19.79 -2.28 -17.58
N LYS A 17 18.55 -2.73 -17.89
CA LYS A 17 17.55 -2.06 -18.71
C LYS A 17 18.13 -1.65 -20.06
N THR A 18 18.78 -2.56 -20.79
CA THR A 18 19.33 -2.26 -22.13
C THR A 18 18.65 -3.09 -23.20
N LEU A 19 18.45 -2.48 -24.37
CA LEU A 19 17.81 -3.09 -25.52
C LEU A 19 18.67 -2.84 -26.77
N PHE A 20 18.98 -3.91 -27.50
CA PHE A 20 19.82 -3.90 -28.70
C PHE A 20 19.07 -4.59 -29.84
N PHE A 21 18.88 -3.88 -30.96
CA PHE A 21 18.08 -4.36 -32.09
C PHE A 21 18.55 -3.70 -33.38
N GLU A 22 18.19 -4.28 -34.52
CA GLU A 22 18.45 -3.70 -35.83
C GLU A 22 17.29 -2.80 -36.27
N HIS A 23 17.62 -1.61 -36.76
CA HIS A 23 16.66 -0.69 -37.37
C HIS A 23 17.33 0.06 -38.52
N ALA A 24 16.72 0.00 -39.71
CA ALA A 24 17.24 0.64 -40.93
C ALA A 24 18.73 0.30 -41.20
N GLU A 25 19.05 -1.00 -41.19
CA GLU A 25 20.41 -1.55 -41.43
C GLU A 25 21.47 -1.05 -40.44
N ARG A 26 21.04 -0.59 -39.26
CA ARG A 26 21.93 -0.15 -38.19
C ARG A 26 21.55 -0.81 -36.87
N TRP A 27 22.58 -1.25 -36.17
CA TRP A 27 22.44 -1.71 -34.79
C TRP A 27 22.22 -0.52 -33.87
N VAL A 28 21.06 -0.49 -33.22
CA VAL A 28 20.66 0.54 -32.28
C VAL A 28 20.81 0.00 -30.87
N PHE A 29 21.49 0.75 -30.01
CA PHE A 29 21.64 0.45 -28.60
C PHE A 29 20.90 1.50 -27.77
N THR A 30 19.98 1.04 -26.92
CA THR A 30 19.18 1.92 -26.06
C THR A 30 19.32 1.55 -24.59
N HIS A 31 19.30 2.59 -23.75
CA HIS A 31 19.26 2.46 -22.30
C HIS A 31 17.90 2.90 -21.78
N GLY A 32 17.29 2.05 -20.96
CA GLY A 32 16.12 2.41 -20.18
C GLY A 32 16.46 3.49 -19.16
N VAL A 33 15.46 4.31 -18.84
CA VAL A 33 15.59 5.37 -17.86
C VAL A 33 15.96 4.76 -16.51
N ARG A 34 17.17 5.07 -16.04
CA ARG A 34 17.62 4.76 -14.68
C ARG A 34 17.25 5.96 -13.83
N ASN A 35 16.27 5.81 -12.95
CA ASN A 35 15.97 6.82 -11.96
C ASN A 35 17.21 6.98 -11.07
N ARG A 36 17.99 8.05 -11.26
CA ARG A 36 19.00 8.46 -10.28
C ARG A 36 18.29 9.11 -9.11
N THR A 37 17.63 8.30 -8.28
CA THR A 37 16.93 8.77 -7.08
C THR A 37 17.87 9.19 -5.95
N ALA A 38 19.16 8.83 -6.04
CA ALA A 38 20.17 9.18 -5.05
C ALA A 38 20.83 10.56 -5.27
N GLU A 39 20.67 11.15 -6.46
CA GLU A 39 21.31 12.41 -6.83
C GLU A 39 20.23 13.49 -6.99
N CYS A 40 20.01 14.29 -5.94
CA CYS A 40 19.18 15.49 -6.02
C CYS A 40 20.11 16.72 -5.91
N THR A 41 20.34 17.39 -7.04
CA THR A 41 21.12 18.63 -7.04
C THR A 41 20.21 19.80 -6.73
N MET A 42 20.52 20.54 -5.67
CA MET A 42 19.87 21.82 -5.40
C MET A 42 20.15 22.78 -6.57
N VAL A 43 19.11 23.45 -7.04
CA VAL A 43 19.20 24.50 -8.06
C VAL A 43 18.71 25.82 -7.49
N SER A 44 19.34 26.92 -7.91
CA SER A 44 18.88 28.26 -7.57
C SER A 44 17.61 28.61 -8.35
N ALA A 45 16.87 29.63 -7.88
CA ALA A 45 15.70 30.12 -8.58
C ALA A 45 16.01 30.61 -10.01
N GLU A 46 17.21 31.17 -10.23
CA GLU A 46 17.66 31.62 -11.54
C GLU A 46 17.94 30.45 -12.48
N GLN A 47 18.59 29.39 -11.97
CA GLN A 47 18.82 28.16 -12.70
C GLN A 47 17.50 27.49 -13.08
N LEU A 48 16.55 27.40 -12.14
CA LEU A 48 15.22 26.86 -12.41
C LEU A 48 14.50 27.67 -13.50
N LYS A 49 14.51 29.01 -13.42
CA LYS A 49 13.92 29.88 -14.46
C LYS A 49 14.55 29.63 -15.84
N SER A 50 15.88 29.49 -15.90
CA SER A 50 16.60 29.18 -17.14
C SER A 50 16.18 27.81 -17.70
N MET A 51 16.06 26.79 -16.84
CA MET A 51 15.63 25.44 -17.25
C MET A 51 14.19 25.45 -17.79
N CYS A 52 13.27 26.16 -17.13
CA CYS A 52 11.89 26.31 -17.62
C CYS A 52 11.85 26.99 -19.00
N ARG A 53 12.60 28.08 -19.19
CA ARG A 53 12.68 28.79 -20.49
C ARG A 53 13.21 27.91 -21.62
N ARG A 54 14.09 26.97 -21.31
CA ARG A 54 14.70 26.05 -22.28
C ARG A 54 13.89 24.77 -22.52
N GLY A 55 12.72 24.62 -21.88
CA GLY A 55 11.92 23.39 -21.97
C GLY A 55 12.59 22.17 -21.32
N ALA A 56 13.58 22.38 -20.44
CA ALA A 56 14.28 21.30 -19.74
C ALA A 56 13.54 20.81 -18.49
N VAL A 57 12.37 21.38 -18.20
CA VAL A 57 11.51 21.03 -17.06
C VAL A 57 10.20 20.48 -17.59
N GLN A 58 9.92 19.21 -17.33
CA GLN A 58 8.65 18.57 -17.70
C GLN A 58 7.55 18.89 -16.68
N ALA A 59 7.90 18.90 -15.38
CA ALA A 59 6.97 19.13 -14.29
C ALA A 59 7.69 19.77 -13.10
N ILE A 60 6.94 20.55 -12.31
CA ILE A 60 7.40 21.14 -11.05
C ILE A 60 6.48 20.64 -9.94
N VAL A 61 7.07 20.09 -8.88
CA VAL A 61 6.34 19.63 -7.69
C VAL A 61 6.77 20.49 -6.52
N GLN A 62 5.82 21.17 -5.90
CA GLN A 62 6.05 21.91 -4.66
C GLN A 62 5.72 20.99 -3.48
N LEU A 63 6.73 20.70 -2.66
CA LEU A 63 6.56 20.00 -1.39
C LEU A 63 6.41 21.04 -0.29
N CYS A 64 5.25 21.07 0.34
CA CYS A 64 5.04 21.81 1.56
C CYS A 64 4.91 20.82 2.70
N ILE A 65 5.55 21.10 3.83
CA ILE A 65 5.10 20.52 5.09
C ILE A 65 3.75 21.17 5.33
N ALA A 66 2.68 20.43 5.05
CA ALA A 66 1.39 20.79 5.59
C ALA A 66 1.54 20.61 7.09
N ASP A 67 1.45 21.70 7.85
CA ASP A 67 0.92 21.54 9.18
C ASP A 67 -0.44 20.87 8.96
N MET A 68 -0.59 19.63 9.41
CA MET A 68 -1.90 18.99 9.51
C MET A 68 -2.67 19.67 10.64
N HIS A 69 -2.89 20.98 10.51
CA HIS A 69 -4.04 21.61 11.10
C HIS A 69 -5.20 21.03 10.32
N TRP A 70 -5.81 20.00 10.89
CA TRP A 70 -7.21 19.74 10.63
C TRP A 70 -7.91 20.99 11.16
N ASP A 71 -7.90 22.08 10.39
CA ASP A 71 -8.96 23.06 10.46
C ASP A 71 -10.19 22.20 10.32
N ASN A 72 -10.83 21.84 11.44
CA ASN A 72 -12.07 21.10 11.45
C ASN A 72 -12.96 21.91 10.53
N PRO A 73 -13.18 21.48 9.27
CA PRO A 73 -14.18 22.18 8.48
C PRO A 73 -15.43 22.05 9.34
N GLU A 74 -16.09 23.17 9.65
CA GLU A 74 -17.31 23.14 10.46
C GLU A 74 -18.19 22.03 9.89
N LEU A 75 -18.29 20.92 10.64
CA LEU A 75 -18.98 19.74 10.15
C LEU A 75 -20.40 20.22 9.85
N PRO A 76 -20.93 19.98 8.64
CA PRO A 76 -22.31 20.33 8.35
C PRO A 76 -23.19 19.78 9.46
N GLY A 77 -24.11 20.59 10.01
CA GLY A 77 -24.85 20.22 11.23
C GLY A 77 -25.46 18.82 11.18
N ALA A 78 -26.02 18.43 10.03
CA ALA A 78 -26.57 17.10 9.80
C ALA A 78 -25.56 15.95 10.00
N VAL A 79 -24.28 16.16 9.69
CA VAL A 79 -23.22 15.16 9.89
C VAL A 79 -22.81 15.13 11.37
N ALA A 80 -22.70 16.29 12.01
CA ALA A 80 -22.39 16.37 13.45
C ALA A 80 -23.49 15.71 14.30
N ASP A 81 -24.76 15.89 13.93
CA ASP A 81 -25.90 15.29 14.61
C ASP A 81 -25.88 13.76 14.51
N VAL A 82 -25.60 13.21 13.32
CA VAL A 82 -25.47 11.75 13.12
C VAL A 82 -24.29 11.18 13.88
N ILE A 83 -23.13 11.84 13.85
CA ILE A 83 -21.94 11.38 14.61
C ILE A 83 -22.26 11.35 16.10
N LYS A 84 -22.96 12.38 16.61
CA LYS A 84 -23.36 12.45 18.02
C LYS A 84 -24.42 11.38 18.37
N GLU A 85 -25.38 11.13 17.50
CA GLU A 85 -26.39 10.08 17.69
C GLU A 85 -25.75 8.69 17.84
N PHE A 86 -24.72 8.42 17.03
CA PHE A 86 -24.03 7.13 17.00
C PHE A 86 -22.66 7.15 17.71
N GLU A 87 -22.42 8.09 18.62
CA GLU A 87 -21.14 8.22 19.35
C GLU A 87 -20.75 6.90 20.05
N HIS A 88 -21.73 6.22 20.63
CA HIS A 88 -21.59 4.93 21.28
C HIS A 88 -21.06 3.80 20.37
N LEU A 89 -21.20 3.90 19.04
CA LEU A 89 -20.63 2.92 18.10
C LEU A 89 -19.10 3.03 17.97
N PHE A 90 -18.55 4.20 18.33
CA PHE A 90 -17.12 4.48 18.26
C PHE A 90 -16.41 4.26 19.59
N GLU A 91 -17.16 4.01 20.67
CA GLU A 91 -16.59 3.63 21.96
C GLU A 91 -15.93 2.25 21.89
N GLU A 92 -14.89 2.05 22.69
CA GLU A 92 -14.26 0.75 22.80
C GLU A 92 -15.22 -0.25 23.47
N LEU A 93 -15.62 -1.29 22.73
CA LEU A 93 -16.45 -2.37 23.27
C LEU A 93 -15.69 -3.13 24.37
N ASN A 94 -16.10 -2.92 25.62
CA ASN A 94 -15.51 -3.53 26.80
C ASN A 94 -16.11 -4.90 27.17
N SER A 95 -17.15 -5.32 26.46
CA SER A 95 -17.91 -6.55 26.74
C SER A 95 -18.12 -7.37 25.47
N LEU A 96 -18.40 -8.65 25.66
CA LEU A 96 -18.81 -9.52 24.56
C LEU A 96 -20.11 -9.01 23.95
N PRO A 97 -20.30 -9.13 22.61
CA PRO A 97 -21.58 -8.89 22.00
C PRO A 97 -22.67 -9.70 22.71
N PRO A 98 -23.90 -9.16 22.83
CA PRO A 98 -25.01 -9.89 23.42
C PRO A 98 -25.23 -11.21 22.67
N GLN A 99 -25.66 -12.23 23.41
CA GLN A 99 -26.04 -13.50 22.80
C GLN A 99 -27.17 -13.26 21.80
N ARG A 100 -26.99 -13.77 20.57
CA ARG A 100 -28.00 -13.70 19.52
C ARG A 100 -29.03 -14.80 19.74
N GLU A 101 -30.25 -14.60 19.23
CA GLU A 101 -31.33 -15.61 19.32
C GLU A 101 -31.00 -16.91 18.57
N PHE A 102 -30.10 -16.84 17.58
CA PHE A 102 -29.73 -17.98 16.75
C PHE A 102 -28.26 -18.33 16.96
N ASP A 103 -28.04 -19.57 17.39
CA ASP A 103 -26.72 -20.18 17.38
C ASP A 103 -26.38 -20.65 15.96
N HIS A 104 -25.28 -20.14 15.42
CA HIS A 104 -24.78 -20.62 14.13
C HIS A 104 -24.05 -21.95 14.32
N ALA A 105 -24.55 -23.01 13.68
CA ALA A 105 -23.87 -24.29 13.61
C ALA A 105 -23.18 -24.44 12.24
N ILE A 106 -21.97 -25.01 12.23
CA ILE A 106 -21.27 -25.43 11.00
C ILE A 106 -21.58 -26.93 10.81
N PRO A 107 -22.53 -27.31 9.93
CA PRO A 107 -22.84 -28.72 9.69
C PRO A 107 -21.65 -29.40 9.02
N LEU A 108 -21.22 -30.53 9.58
CA LEU A 108 -20.15 -31.35 9.01
C LEU A 108 -20.75 -32.37 8.04
N VAL A 109 -20.01 -32.68 6.97
CA VAL A 109 -20.35 -33.83 6.12
C VAL A 109 -20.21 -35.13 6.91
N PRO A 110 -21.09 -36.13 6.71
CA PRO A 110 -20.98 -37.42 7.40
C PRO A 110 -19.61 -38.05 7.20
N GLY A 111 -18.97 -38.48 8.29
CA GLY A 111 -17.63 -39.09 8.27
C GLY A 111 -16.45 -38.10 8.22
N ALA A 112 -16.70 -36.79 8.34
CA ALA A 112 -15.64 -35.80 8.44
C ALA A 112 -14.70 -36.11 9.63
N LYS A 113 -13.39 -36.15 9.36
CA LYS A 113 -12.36 -36.33 10.39
C LYS A 113 -11.80 -34.97 10.81
N PRO A 114 -11.56 -34.73 12.11
CA PRO A 114 -10.89 -33.51 12.56
C PRO A 114 -9.52 -33.36 11.91
N VAL A 115 -9.23 -32.15 11.43
CA VAL A 115 -7.93 -31.82 10.84
C VAL A 115 -7.02 -31.29 11.96
N ASN A 116 -5.88 -31.95 12.17
CA ASN A 116 -4.85 -31.50 13.09
C ASN A 116 -3.58 -31.16 12.31
N ILE A 117 -3.35 -29.86 12.06
CA ILE A 117 -2.18 -29.36 11.32
C ILE A 117 -1.20 -28.74 12.32
N ARG A 118 0.09 -29.05 12.16
CA ARG A 118 1.15 -28.44 12.96
C ARG A 118 1.16 -26.91 12.75
N PRO A 119 1.17 -26.10 13.82
CA PRO A 119 1.27 -24.65 13.69
C PRO A 119 2.51 -24.23 12.91
N TYR A 120 2.37 -23.20 12.07
CA TYR A 120 3.50 -22.61 11.34
C TYR A 120 4.53 -22.02 12.30
N TRP A 121 5.79 -22.06 11.88
CA TRP A 121 6.87 -21.43 12.64
C TRP A 121 6.82 -19.91 12.46
N TYR A 122 6.79 -19.18 13.58
CA TYR A 122 6.84 -17.73 13.62
C TYR A 122 8.18 -17.26 14.17
N ASN A 123 8.73 -16.20 13.59
CA ASN A 123 9.85 -15.50 14.20
C ASN A 123 9.43 -14.86 15.54
N SER A 124 10.42 -14.48 16.36
CA SER A 124 10.20 -13.95 17.71
C SER A 124 9.26 -12.74 17.75
N ALA A 125 9.42 -11.79 16.83
CA ALA A 125 8.58 -10.59 16.77
C ALA A 125 7.10 -10.91 16.46
N LYS A 126 6.83 -11.75 15.45
CA LYS A 126 5.46 -12.16 15.12
C LYS A 126 4.82 -12.98 16.24
N LYS A 127 5.59 -13.87 16.86
CA LYS A 127 5.12 -14.68 17.99
C LYS A 127 4.72 -13.79 19.18
N TYR A 128 5.52 -12.77 19.48
CA TYR A 128 5.22 -11.81 20.55
C TYR A 128 3.89 -11.09 20.29
N GLU A 129 3.70 -10.56 19.08
CA GLU A 129 2.46 -9.87 18.71
C GLU A 129 1.23 -10.79 18.80
N ILE A 130 1.32 -12.01 18.28
CA ILE A 130 0.24 -13.01 18.39
C ILE A 130 -0.11 -13.27 19.85
N GLN A 131 0.90 -13.47 20.71
CA GLN A 131 0.69 -13.71 22.15
C GLN A 131 0.08 -12.49 22.87
N ARG A 132 0.46 -11.28 22.48
CA ARG A 132 -0.12 -10.03 23.00
C ARG A 132 -1.60 -9.94 22.66
N HIS A 133 -1.96 -10.17 21.40
CA HIS A 133 -3.36 -10.17 20.97
C HIS A 133 -4.19 -11.26 21.66
N GLN A 134 -3.65 -12.47 21.80
CA GLN A 134 -4.31 -13.57 22.53
C GLN A 134 -4.57 -13.21 23.99
N ARG A 135 -3.59 -12.59 24.67
CA ARG A 135 -3.75 -12.12 26.06
C ARG A 135 -4.85 -11.08 26.18
N ASN A 136 -4.86 -10.09 25.27
CA ASN A 136 -5.88 -9.05 25.25
C ASN A 136 -7.27 -9.63 25.00
N ALA A 137 -7.40 -10.57 24.06
CA ALA A 137 -8.66 -11.22 23.75
C ALA A 137 -9.18 -12.07 24.92
N ARG A 138 -8.31 -12.79 25.65
CA ARG A 138 -8.68 -13.52 26.88
C ARG A 138 -9.12 -12.59 28.00
N ALA A 139 -8.40 -11.49 28.22
CA ALA A 139 -8.78 -10.49 29.22
C ALA A 139 -10.16 -9.88 28.95
N ARG A 140 -10.55 -9.79 27.67
CA ARG A 140 -11.87 -9.31 27.21
C ARG A 140 -12.94 -10.41 27.14
N GLY A 141 -12.62 -11.67 27.46
CA GLY A 141 -13.56 -12.80 27.39
C GLY A 141 -13.83 -13.34 25.98
N ASN A 142 -13.12 -12.86 24.95
CA ASN A 142 -13.30 -13.26 23.54
C ASN A 142 -12.67 -14.62 23.20
N LEU A 143 -11.80 -15.11 24.08
CA LEU A 143 -11.14 -16.41 23.97
C LEU A 143 -11.16 -17.10 25.33
N ALA A 144 -11.45 -18.40 25.35
CA ALA A 144 -11.32 -19.27 26.52
C ALA A 144 -9.86 -19.69 26.81
#